data_AF-A0AAP9J9J6-F1
#
_entry.id   AF-A0AAP9J9J6-F1
#
_cell.length_a   1.000
_cell.length_b   1.000
_cell.length_c   1.000
_cell.angle_alpha   90.00
_cell.angle_beta   90.00
_cell.angle_gamma   90.00
#
_symmetry.space_group_name_H-M   'P 1'
#
loop_
_entity.id
_entity.type
_entity.pdbx_description
1 polymer ?
#
loop_
_entity_poly.entity_id
_entity_poly.type
_entity_poly.pdbx_seq_one_letter_code
_entity_poly.pdbx_strand_id
1 'polypeptide(L)' 'MKPITTLSDLIALMSQHKAHTATLKFYDMADRYILRMGDWHLDFSDATANQLLDALAEADTENVTITIVNNRRAAKIQAN' A
#
# COMPACT_ATOMS: atom_id res chain seq x y z
N MET A 1 11.96 -8.23 9.29
CA MET A 1 11.15 -8.28 8.05
C MET A 1 11.90 -7.52 6.97
N LYS A 2 11.91 -8.02 5.73
CA LYS A 2 12.43 -7.26 4.58
C LYS A 2 11.53 -6.02 4.37
N PRO A 3 12.08 -4.82 4.09
CA PRO A 3 11.26 -3.65 3.81
C PRO A 3 10.42 -3.87 2.54
N ILE A 4 9.16 -3.44 2.57
CA ILE A 4 8.25 -3.52 1.43
C ILE A 4 8.53 -2.30 0.55
N THR A 5 9.31 -2.49 -0.51
CA THR A 5 9.72 -1.40 -1.40
C THR A 5 9.26 -1.61 -2.84
N THR A 6 8.61 -2.73 -3.15
CA THR A 6 8.15 -3.08 -4.51
C THR A 6 6.75 -3.67 -4.49
N LEU A 7 6.07 -3.62 -5.64
CA LEU A 7 4.77 -4.29 -5.83
C LEU A 7 4.87 -5.80 -5.61
N SER A 8 5.94 -6.45 -6.04
CA SER A 8 6.14 -7.89 -5.87
C SER A 8 6.26 -8.30 -4.40
N ASP A 9 6.98 -7.51 -3.59
CA ASP A 9 7.05 -7.75 -2.15
C ASP A 9 5.65 -7.62 -1.51
N LEU A 10 4.86 -6.64 -1.97
CA LEU A 10 3.49 -6.43 -1.49
C LEU A 10 2.55 -7.58 -1.89
N ILE A 11 2.59 -8.04 -3.14
CA ILE A 11 1.79 -9.18 -3.61
C ILE A 11 2.17 -10.47 -2.87
N ALA A 12 3.46 -10.71 -2.64
CA ALA A 12 3.92 -11.86 -1.87
C ALA A 12 3.38 -11.82 -0.43
N LEU A 13 3.37 -10.63 0.20
CA LEU A 13 2.82 -10.43 1.53
C LEU A 13 1.30 -10.62 1.55
N MET A 14 0.59 -10.07 0.57
CA MET A 14 -0.86 -10.30 0.38
C MET A 14 -1.18 -11.80 0.28
N SER A 15 -0.39 -12.57 -0.49
CA SER A 15 -0.54 -14.02 -0.61
C SER A 15 -0.31 -14.76 0.72
N GLN A 16 0.71 -14.39 1.50
CA GLN A 16 0.97 -14.94 2.83
C GLN A 16 -0.22 -14.75 3.78
N HIS A 17 -0.88 -13.60 3.69
CA HIS A 17 -2.05 -13.24 4.49
C HIS A 17 -3.38 -13.60 3.82
N LYS A 18 -3.36 -14.31 2.68
CA LYS A 18 -4.56 -14.67 1.89
C LYS A 18 -5.46 -13.48 1.56
N ALA A 19 -4.87 -12.30 1.40
CA ALA A 19 -5.56 -11.06 1.07
C ALA A 19 -5.60 -10.87 -0.44
N HIS A 20 -6.80 -10.64 -1.00
CA HIS A 20 -6.98 -10.33 -2.42
C HIS A 20 -6.88 -8.83 -2.70
N THR A 21 -6.92 -7.99 -1.66
CA THR A 21 -6.84 -6.53 -1.79
C THR A 21 -6.01 -5.96 -0.65
N ALA A 22 -5.15 -5.00 -0.98
CA ALA A 22 -4.47 -4.15 -0.03
C ALA A 22 -4.82 -2.67 -0.29
N THR A 23 -4.90 -1.87 0.77
CA THR A 23 -5.13 -0.43 0.66
C THR A 23 -4.12 0.32 1.50
N LEU A 24 -3.43 1.27 0.90
CA LEU A 24 -2.53 2.21 1.58
C LEU A 24 -3.22 3.58 1.63
N LYS A 25 -3.49 4.08 2.84
CA LYS A 25 -4.15 5.38 3.07
C LYS A 25 -3.52 6.13 4.22
N PHE A 26 -3.50 7.45 4.14
CA PHE A 26 -3.15 8.30 5.26
C PHE A 26 -4.30 8.38 6.26
N TYR A 27 -3.99 8.29 7.54
CA TYR A 27 -4.94 8.42 8.64
C TYR A 27 -4.59 9.64 9.47
N ASP A 28 -5.33 10.74 9.26
CA ASP A 28 -5.08 12.04 9.88
C ASP A 28 -5.02 11.96 11.41
N MET A 29 -5.86 11.12 12.04
CA MET A 29 -5.88 10.97 13.51
C MET A 29 -4.63 10.29 14.08
N ALA A 30 -3.92 9.50 13.26
CA ALA A 30 -2.75 8.73 13.68
C ALA A 30 -1.44 9.28 13.08
N ASP A 31 -1.53 10.33 12.25
CA ASP A 31 -0.45 10.98 11.51
C ASP A 31 0.49 9.98 10.81
N ARG A 32 -0.11 8.96 10.18
CA ARG A 32 0.63 7.87 9.54
C ARG A 32 -0.16 7.27 8.39
N TYR A 33 0.57 6.61 7.50
CA TYR A 33 -0.04 5.76 6.51
C TYR A 33 -0.28 4.38 7.07
N ILE A 34 -1.43 3.79 6.77
CA ILE A 34 -1.75 2.43 7.13
C ILE A 34 -1.97 1.65 5.84
N LEU A 35 -1.14 0.62 5.64
CA LEU A 35 -1.37 -0.41 4.65
C LEU A 35 -2.22 -1.49 5.31
N ARG A 36 -3.44 -1.68 4.82
CA ARG A 36 -4.34 -2.74 5.30
C ARG A 36 -4.50 -3.82 4.23
N MET A 37 -4.44 -5.07 4.64
CA MET A 37 -4.67 -6.24 3.78
C MET A 37 -5.38 -7.32 4.60
N GLY A 38 -6.68 -7.49 4.36
CA GLY A 38 -7.55 -8.29 5.21
C GLY A 38 -7.63 -7.73 6.65
N ASP A 39 -7.42 -8.61 7.63
CA ASP A 39 -7.37 -8.27 9.05
C ASP A 39 -6.01 -7.71 9.51
N TRP A 40 -5.00 -7.79 8.64
CA TRP A 40 -3.65 -7.37 8.96
C TRP A 40 -3.36 -5.96 8.45
N HIS A 41 -2.51 -5.24 9.18
CA HIS A 41 -2.08 -3.90 8.80
C HIS A 41 -0.62 -3.62 9.17
N LEU A 42 -0.03 -2.66 8.45
CA LEU A 42 1.26 -2.08 8.73
C LEU A 42 1.16 -0.56 8.72
N ASP A 43 1.91 0.03 9.65
CA ASP A 43 2.05 1.46 9.77
C ASP A 43 3.32 1.93 9.05
N PHE A 44 3.20 3.01 8.30
CA PHE A 44 4.28 3.64 7.57
C PHE A 44 4.38 5.12 7.93
N SER A 45 5.63 5.62 8.00
CA SER A 45 5.89 7.06 7.98
C SER A 45 5.48 7.66 6.62
N ASP A 46 5.25 8.97 6.57
CA ASP A 46 4.96 9.69 5.32
C ASP A 46 6.04 9.45 4.26
N ALA A 47 7.33 9.52 4.65
CA ALA A 47 8.44 9.30 3.73
C ALA A 47 8.44 7.89 3.12
N THR A 48 8.29 6.85 3.95
CA THR A 48 8.27 5.45 3.48
C THR A 48 7.04 5.15 2.64
N ALA A 49 5.88 5.69 3.03
CA ALA A 49 4.65 5.52 2.28
C ALA A 49 4.72 6.18 0.91
N ASN A 50 5.28 7.40 0.81
CA ASN A 50 5.45 8.07 -0.47
C ASN A 50 6.42 7.31 -1.39
N GLN A 51 7.52 6.77 -0.86
CA GLN A 51 8.41 5.89 -1.63
C GLN A 51 7.68 4.66 -2.19
N LEU A 52 6.84 4.02 -1.37
CA LEU A 52 6.03 2.90 -1.82
C LEU A 52 4.99 3.32 -2.86
N LEU A 53 4.33 4.46 -2.68
CA LEU A 53 3.38 5.02 -3.63
C LEU A 53 4.02 5.37 -4.97
N ASP A 54 5.27 5.83 -4.98
CA ASP A 54 6.04 6.07 -6.19
C ASP A 54 6.39 4.76 -6.89
N ALA A 55 6.90 3.77 -6.16
CA ALA A 55 7.18 2.45 -6.71
C ALA A 55 5.92 1.76 -7.29
N LEU A 56 4.77 1.96 -6.65
CA LEU A 56 3.46 1.47 -7.12
C LEU A 56 2.96 2.25 -8.34
N ALA A 57 3.30 3.54 -8.48
CA ALA A 57 2.93 4.35 -9.64
C ALA A 57 3.76 3.98 -10.87
N GLU A 58 5.03 3.63 -10.67
CA GLU A 58 5.95 3.18 -11.73
C GLU A 58 5.66 1.74 -12.18
N ALA A 59 5.12 0.91 -11.29
CA ALA A 59 4.64 -0.43 -11.62
C ALA A 59 3.34 -0.34 -12.41
N ASP A 60 3.45 -0.01 -13.71
CA ASP A 60 2.37 0.10 -14.69
C ASP A 60 1.59 -1.22 -14.78
N THR A 61 0.63 -1.38 -13.86
CA THR A 61 -0.09 -2.63 -13.64
C THR A 61 -1.56 -2.34 -13.43
N GLU A 62 -2.40 -3.05 -14.18
CA GLU A 62 -3.88 -3.00 -14.07
C GLU A 62 -4.39 -3.32 -12.65
N ASN A 63 -3.51 -3.85 -11.80
CA ASN A 63 -3.73 -4.28 -10.44
C ASN A 63 -3.58 -3.18 -9.39
N VAL A 64 -3.06 -2.00 -9.77
CA VAL A 64 -2.84 -0.87 -8.85
C VAL A 64 -3.67 0.34 -9.28
N THR A 65 -4.43 0.90 -8.35
CA THR A 65 -5.16 2.16 -8.54
C THR A 65 -4.68 3.18 -7.53
N ILE A 66 -4.06 4.26 -8.01
CA ILE A 66 -3.66 5.41 -7.19
C ILE A 66 -4.75 6.49 -7.26
N THR A 67 -5.12 7.01 -6.10
CA THR A 67 -6.14 8.05 -5.93
C THR A 67 -5.64 9.11 -4.94
N ILE A 68 -6.37 10.22 -4.84
CA ILE A 68 -6.16 11.23 -3.81
C ILE A 68 -7.34 11.19 -2.84
N VAL A 69 -7.05 11.06 -1.54
CA VAL A 69 -8.04 11.10 -0.45
C VAL A 69 -7.54 12.08 0.59
N ASN A 70 -8.37 13.06 0.98
CA ASN A 70 -7.99 14.13 1.93
C ASN A 70 -6.67 14.84 1.54
N ASN A 71 -6.49 15.18 0.27
CA ASN A 71 -5.26 15.79 -0.27
C ASN A 71 -3.97 14.96 -0.08
N ARG A 72 -4.09 13.67 0.25
CA ARG A 72 -2.98 12.71 0.35
C ARG A 72 -3.14 11.61 -0.68
N ARG A 73 -2.03 11.11 -1.22
CA ARG A 73 -2.04 9.97 -2.15
C ARG A 73 -2.48 8.71 -1.41
N ALA A 74 -3.23 7.87 -2.10
CA ALA A 74 -3.67 6.58 -1.59
C ALA A 74 -3.57 5.55 -2.72
N ALA A 75 -3.33 4.30 -2.36
CA ALA A 75 -3.29 3.20 -3.32
C ALA A 75 -4.23 2.08 -2.91
N LYS A 76 -4.90 1.49 -3.91
CA LYS A 76 -5.56 0.19 -3.81
C LYS A 76 -4.81 -0.77 -4.71
N ILE A 77 -4.46 -1.93 -4.18
CA ILE A 77 -3.76 -2.99 -4.89
C ILE A 77 -4.64 -4.22 -4.87
N GLN A 78 -4.84 -4.85 -6.02
CA GLN A 78 -5.63 -6.07 -6.19
C GLN A 78 -4.72 -7.19 -6.67
N ALA A 79 -4.70 -8.31 -5.96
CA ALA A 79 -4.06 -9.51 -6.47
C ALA A 79 -5.08 -10.26 -7.33
N ASN A 80 -4.73 -10.55 -8.58
CA ASN A 80 -5.50 -11.44 -9.46
C ASN A 80 -5.33 -12.91 -9.06
#